data_AF-A0A2E5P034-F1
#
_entry.id   AF-A0A2E5P034-F1
#
_cell.length_a   1.000
_cell.length_b   1.000
_cell.length_c   1.000
_cell.angle_alpha   90.00
_cell.angle_beta   90.00
_cell.angle_gamma   90.00
#
_symmetry.space_group_name_H-M   'P 1'
#
loop_
_entity.id
_entity.type
_entity.pdbx_description
1 polymer ?
#
loop_
_entity_poly.entity_id
_entity_poly.type
_entity_poly.pdbx_seq_one_letter_code
_entity_poly.pdbx_strand_id
1 'polypeptide(L)'
;MTVPDLRRSPAGALVILLATVLVSCGSGEPAPSEGLEAVHRLVPRVVATHPHDPESFTQGLELVDGRLFETTGLHGQSGIRELDRSTGRVLRSASLDPTWFGEGFTALGDGRALQLTWKAGRAIVWNLADLTVVGTRTYGGQGWGLCRLDGATLVQSDGSATLTLRNLDSFKKLSRVEVTLDGRPVDQLNELECVNGTVWANVWRTDRIVAVEVPSGRVTAVVDASDLVADRSGFGSDDVLNGIAHDPEAGRFLLTGKRWPVLFEVVFEPIPIS
;
A
#
# COMPACT_ATOMS: atom_id res chain seq x y z
N MET A 1 -6.13 -73.82 48.49
CA MET A 1 -6.14 -73.24 47.14
C MET A 1 -5.19 -74.06 46.28
N THR A 2 -5.76 -74.88 45.41
CA THR A 2 -5.13 -76.01 44.72
C THR A 2 -4.59 -75.61 43.35
N VAL A 3 -3.35 -76.01 43.06
CA VAL A 3 -2.80 -76.22 41.70
C VAL A 3 -3.12 -77.69 41.35
N PRO A 4 -3.65 -78.02 40.15
CA PRO A 4 -2.76 -78.48 39.06
C PRO A 4 -3.24 -78.23 37.60
N ASP A 5 -2.25 -77.92 36.77
CA ASP A 5 -1.79 -78.59 35.54
C ASP A 5 -2.70 -79.25 34.47
N LEU A 6 -2.19 -79.10 33.24
CA LEU A 6 -2.30 -79.92 32.01
C LEU A 6 -3.49 -79.79 31.03
N ARG A 7 -3.06 -79.49 29.79
CA ARG A 7 -3.42 -80.14 28.51
C ARG A 7 -4.74 -79.78 27.82
N ARG A 8 -4.62 -79.15 26.64
CA ARG A 8 -4.86 -79.76 25.30
C ARG A 8 -5.11 -78.68 24.25
N SER A 9 -4.34 -78.72 23.17
CA SER A 9 -4.74 -78.15 21.88
C SER A 9 -5.91 -78.94 21.30
N PRO A 10 -6.76 -78.29 20.49
CA PRO A 10 -7.06 -78.86 19.19
C PRO A 10 -6.87 -77.84 18.06
N ALA A 11 -6.56 -78.40 16.89
CA ALA A 11 -6.36 -77.73 15.63
C ALA A 11 -7.56 -76.85 15.22
N GLY A 12 -7.26 -75.64 14.74
CA GLY A 12 -8.19 -74.74 14.06
C GLY A 12 -7.52 -74.22 12.79
N ALA A 13 -8.24 -74.32 11.68
CA ALA A 13 -7.77 -74.22 10.30
C ALA A 13 -6.92 -72.98 9.97
N LEU A 14 -5.81 -73.22 9.26
CA LEU A 14 -5.03 -72.20 8.57
C LEU A 14 -5.78 -71.81 7.28
N VAL A 15 -6.51 -70.69 7.32
CA VAL A 15 -7.01 -70.03 6.12
C VAL A 15 -5.91 -69.10 5.62
N ILE A 16 -5.17 -69.54 4.61
CA ILE A 16 -4.24 -68.67 3.87
C ILE A 16 -5.10 -67.77 2.98
N LEU A 17 -5.37 -66.54 3.45
CA LEU A 17 -5.89 -65.48 2.58
C LEU A 17 -4.71 -64.98 1.74
N LEU A 18 -4.69 -65.33 0.45
CA LEU A 18 -3.81 -64.69 -0.53
C LEU A 18 -4.28 -63.23 -0.67
N ALA A 19 -3.59 -62.32 0.01
CA ALA A 19 -3.74 -60.89 -0.24
C ALA A 19 -3.03 -60.56 -1.55
N THR A 20 -3.80 -60.45 -2.64
CA THR A 20 -3.33 -59.86 -3.89
C THR A 20 -3.00 -58.40 -3.66
N VAL A 21 -1.71 -58.09 -3.56
CA VAL A 21 -1.21 -56.71 -3.57
C VAL A 21 -1.41 -56.17 -4.99
N LEU A 22 -2.51 -55.47 -5.21
CA LEU A 22 -2.69 -54.62 -6.38
C LEU A 22 -1.78 -53.40 -6.20
N VAL A 23 -0.60 -53.44 -6.83
CA VAL A 23 0.20 -52.23 -7.05
C VAL A 23 -0.58 -51.37 -8.03
N SER A 24 -1.37 -50.46 -7.48
CA SER A 24 -1.95 -49.36 -8.24
C SER A 24 -0.81 -48.40 -8.57
N CYS A 25 -0.35 -48.42 -9.82
CA CYS A 25 0.40 -47.31 -10.38
C CYS A 25 -0.55 -46.11 -10.43
N GLY A 26 -0.62 -45.38 -9.32
CA GLY A 26 -1.24 -44.07 -9.29
C GLY A 26 -0.45 -43.16 -10.22
N SER A 27 -0.96 -42.99 -11.44
CA SER A 27 -0.67 -41.84 -12.28
C SER A 27 -1.02 -40.61 -11.46
N GLY A 28 -0.05 -40.06 -10.74
CA GLY A 28 -0.22 -38.77 -10.09
C GLY A 28 -0.45 -37.75 -11.17
N GLU A 29 -1.72 -37.41 -11.43
CA GLU A 29 -2.05 -36.18 -12.12
C GLU A 29 -1.34 -35.05 -11.37
N PRO A 30 -0.50 -34.24 -12.05
CA PRO A 30 0.05 -33.08 -11.41
C PRO A 30 -1.13 -32.26 -10.89
N ALA A 31 -1.11 -31.95 -9.58
CA ALA A 31 -2.07 -31.03 -9.00
C ALA A 31 -2.14 -29.79 -9.89
N PRO A 32 -3.34 -29.28 -10.20
CA PRO A 32 -3.46 -28.05 -10.99
C PRO A 32 -2.58 -27.00 -10.30
N SER A 33 -1.61 -26.45 -11.04
CA SER A 33 -0.92 -25.25 -10.58
C SER A 33 -2.03 -24.25 -10.28
N GLU A 34 -2.15 -23.79 -9.04
CA GLU A 34 -3.06 -22.68 -8.72
C GLU A 34 -2.71 -21.55 -9.69
N GLY A 35 -3.57 -21.35 -10.69
CA GLY A 35 -3.35 -20.34 -11.71
C GLY A 35 -3.35 -19.01 -10.99
N LEU A 36 -2.23 -18.28 -11.08
CA LEU A 36 -2.17 -16.93 -10.54
C LEU A 36 -3.38 -16.15 -11.06
N GLU A 37 -4.20 -15.63 -10.15
CA GLU A 37 -5.36 -14.84 -10.53
C GLU A 37 -4.93 -13.68 -11.42
N ALA A 38 -5.65 -13.48 -12.51
CA ALA A 38 -5.36 -12.44 -13.49
C ALA A 38 -5.39 -11.05 -12.84
N VAL A 39 -4.46 -10.19 -13.23
CA VAL A 39 -4.39 -8.81 -12.74
C VAL A 39 -5.60 -8.03 -13.23
N HIS A 40 -6.37 -7.45 -12.30
CA HIS A 40 -7.52 -6.63 -12.63
C HIS A 40 -7.07 -5.31 -13.30
N ARG A 41 -7.74 -4.93 -14.38
CA ARG A 41 -7.54 -3.63 -15.04
C ARG A 41 -8.70 -2.72 -14.69
N LEU A 42 -8.40 -1.60 -14.06
CA LEU A 42 -9.38 -0.67 -13.50
C LEU A 42 -9.19 0.73 -14.10
N VAL A 43 -10.24 1.54 -14.02
CA VAL A 43 -10.21 2.98 -14.28
C VAL A 43 -10.92 3.71 -13.12
N PRO A 44 -10.53 4.96 -12.82
CA PRO A 44 -11.23 5.78 -11.86
C PRO A 44 -12.49 6.37 -12.50
N ARG A 45 -13.66 6.04 -11.96
CA ARG A 45 -14.87 6.78 -12.25
C ARG A 45 -15.01 7.95 -11.29
N VAL A 46 -14.96 9.16 -11.83
CA VAL A 46 -15.11 10.39 -11.06
C VAL A 46 -16.53 10.48 -10.49
N VAL A 47 -16.61 10.69 -9.17
CA VAL A 47 -17.84 10.91 -8.40
C VAL A 47 -18.01 12.39 -8.09
N ALA A 48 -16.92 13.08 -7.76
CA ALA A 48 -16.89 14.51 -7.51
C ALA A 48 -15.49 15.07 -7.81
N THR A 49 -15.42 16.38 -7.98
CA THR A 49 -14.17 17.12 -8.07
C THR A 49 -14.19 18.29 -7.09
N HIS A 50 -13.02 18.57 -6.52
CA HIS A 50 -12.82 19.69 -5.60
C HIS A 50 -11.62 20.51 -6.04
N PRO A 51 -11.57 21.81 -5.72
CA PRO A 51 -10.37 22.62 -5.95
C PRO A 51 -9.17 22.03 -5.18
N HIS A 52 -8.00 22.06 -5.81
CA HIS A 52 -6.73 21.79 -5.16
C HIS A 52 -5.73 22.90 -5.51
N ASP A 53 -4.80 23.16 -4.60
CA ASP A 53 -3.83 24.24 -4.73
C ASP A 53 -2.81 23.93 -5.84
N PRO A 54 -2.80 24.69 -6.95
CA PRO A 54 -1.91 24.44 -8.09
C PRO A 54 -0.44 24.76 -7.79
N GLU A 55 -0.13 25.37 -6.65
CA GLU A 55 1.26 25.56 -6.20
C GLU A 55 1.77 24.39 -5.35
N SER A 56 0.88 23.46 -4.96
CA SER A 56 1.24 22.34 -4.09
C SER A 56 2.05 21.28 -4.81
N PHE A 57 3.25 21.01 -4.34
CA PHE A 57 4.01 19.84 -4.78
C PHE A 57 3.67 18.63 -3.89
N THR A 58 2.49 18.05 -4.09
CA THR A 58 1.95 16.93 -3.29
C THR A 58 2.88 15.74 -3.23
N GLN A 59 3.20 15.28 -2.01
CA GLN A 59 4.04 14.10 -1.78
C GLN A 59 3.40 13.03 -0.90
N GLY A 60 2.36 13.38 -0.16
CA GLY A 60 1.52 12.45 0.59
C GLY A 60 0.13 13.04 0.79
N LEU A 61 -0.89 12.20 0.80
CA LEU A 61 -2.28 12.59 1.03
C LEU A 61 -2.94 11.53 1.93
N GLU A 62 -3.62 11.91 3.01
CA GLU A 62 -4.36 10.94 3.83
C GLU A 62 -5.60 11.58 4.45
N LEU A 63 -6.69 10.82 4.54
CA LEU A 63 -7.88 11.20 5.28
C LEU A 63 -7.83 10.59 6.68
N VAL A 64 -7.64 11.43 7.71
CA VAL A 64 -7.49 10.99 9.10
C VAL A 64 -8.69 11.47 9.92
N ASP A 65 -9.55 10.53 10.30
CA ASP A 65 -10.80 10.81 11.04
C ASP A 65 -11.66 11.87 10.34
N GLY A 66 -11.80 11.76 9.02
CA GLY A 66 -12.56 12.69 8.17
C GLY A 66 -11.86 14.01 7.85
N ARG A 67 -10.65 14.26 8.38
CA ARG A 67 -9.84 15.45 8.09
C ARG A 67 -8.81 15.13 7.01
N LEU A 68 -8.72 15.97 5.97
CA LEU A 68 -7.77 15.78 4.88
C LEU A 68 -6.44 16.42 5.21
N PHE A 69 -5.38 15.62 5.23
CA PHE A 69 -4.02 16.08 5.40
C PHE A 69 -3.20 15.84 4.14
N GLU A 70 -2.24 16.72 3.90
CA GLU A 70 -1.33 16.63 2.78
C GLU A 70 0.08 17.01 3.22
N THR A 71 1.08 16.37 2.65
CA THR A 71 2.47 16.80 2.75
C THR A 71 3.01 17.27 1.42
N THR A 72 3.84 18.30 1.49
CA THR A 72 4.40 18.98 0.31
C THR A 72 5.91 18.78 0.23
N GLY A 73 6.42 18.74 -1.00
CA GLY A 73 7.84 18.74 -1.31
C GLY A 73 8.42 20.14 -1.53
N LEU A 74 9.61 20.18 -2.15
CA LEU A 74 10.44 21.37 -2.44
C LEU A 74 11.14 21.98 -1.21
N HIS A 75 12.45 22.17 -1.31
CA HIS A 75 13.25 22.81 -0.27
C HIS A 75 12.73 24.21 0.05
N GLY A 76 12.59 24.51 1.34
CA GLY A 76 12.03 25.78 1.84
C GLY A 76 10.50 25.89 1.75
N GLN A 77 9.81 24.92 1.14
CA GLN A 77 8.34 24.93 0.97
C GLN A 77 7.67 23.68 1.55
N SER A 78 8.46 22.65 1.88
CA SER A 78 7.96 21.39 2.41
C SER A 78 7.33 21.56 3.79
N GLY A 79 6.28 20.80 4.05
CA GLY A 79 5.55 20.83 5.30
C GLY A 79 4.42 19.81 5.36
N ILE A 80 3.56 19.98 6.35
CA ILE A 80 2.27 19.31 6.48
C ILE A 80 1.17 20.36 6.55
N ARG A 81 0.02 20.07 5.93
CA ARG A 81 -1.14 20.96 5.93
C ARG A 81 -2.43 20.18 6.09
N GLU A 82 -3.39 20.78 6.78
CA GLU A 82 -4.77 20.31 6.85
C GLU A 82 -5.61 21.14 5.88
N LEU A 83 -6.43 20.46 5.09
CA LEU A 83 -7.23 21.05 4.02
C LEU A 83 -8.72 20.91 4.31
N ASP A 84 -9.48 21.92 3.92
CA ASP A 84 -10.90 21.76 3.68
C ASP A 84 -11.08 21.03 2.35
N ARG A 85 -11.52 19.75 2.40
CA ARG A 85 -11.70 18.89 1.23
C ARG A 85 -12.60 19.52 0.16
N SER A 86 -13.62 20.28 0.55
CA SER A 86 -14.63 20.81 -0.37
C SER A 86 -14.16 22.05 -1.12
N THR A 87 -13.34 22.87 -0.48
CA THR A 87 -12.88 24.16 -1.02
C THR A 87 -11.43 24.16 -1.44
N GLY A 88 -10.64 23.15 -1.05
CA GLY A 88 -9.18 23.10 -1.25
C GLY A 88 -8.41 24.06 -0.35
N ARG A 89 -9.08 24.80 0.53
CA ARG A 89 -8.46 25.83 1.37
C ARG A 89 -7.61 25.20 2.47
N VAL A 90 -6.39 25.69 2.62
CA VAL A 90 -5.55 25.36 3.79
C VAL A 90 -6.21 25.90 5.06
N LEU A 91 -6.55 24.99 5.97
CA LEU A 91 -7.09 25.33 7.30
C LEU A 91 -5.96 25.72 8.25
N ARG A 92 -4.84 25.00 8.16
CA ARG A 92 -3.60 25.24 8.91
C ARG A 92 -2.46 24.46 8.29
N SER A 93 -1.24 24.90 8.55
CA SER A 93 -0.03 24.26 8.05
C SER A 93 1.14 24.46 9.01
N ALA A 94 2.14 23.60 8.89
CA ALA A 94 3.42 23.72 9.55
C ALA A 94 4.55 23.37 8.57
N SER A 95 5.62 24.15 8.59
CA SER A 95 6.77 23.96 7.72
C SER A 95 7.77 22.98 8.31
N LEU A 96 8.46 22.24 7.44
CA LEU A 96 9.68 21.53 7.80
C LEU A 96 10.87 22.48 7.87
N ASP A 97 11.99 21.97 8.40
CA ASP A 97 13.29 22.61 8.21
C ASP A 97 13.51 22.89 6.72
N PRO A 98 13.89 24.12 6.31
CA PRO A 98 13.97 24.50 4.90
C PRO A 98 15.04 23.72 4.12
N THR A 99 16.00 23.09 4.81
CA THR A 99 17.01 22.22 4.20
C THR A 99 16.47 20.83 3.84
N TRP A 100 15.28 20.47 4.32
CA TRP A 100 14.64 19.19 4.03
C TRP A 100 13.61 19.32 2.91
N PHE A 101 13.56 18.26 2.11
CA PHE A 101 12.52 18.04 1.13
C PHE A 101 11.56 17.02 1.74
N GLY A 102 10.32 17.42 1.99
CA GLY A 102 9.25 16.59 2.57
C GLY A 102 8.69 15.61 1.55
N GLU A 103 8.30 14.44 2.02
CA GLU A 103 7.76 13.36 1.20
C GLU A 103 6.46 12.83 1.83
N GLY A 104 6.06 11.60 1.50
CA GLY A 104 4.86 10.94 1.99
C GLY A 104 4.80 10.82 3.51
N PHE A 105 3.58 10.69 4.03
CA PHE A 105 3.32 10.59 5.45
C PHE A 105 2.19 9.59 5.71
N THR A 106 2.06 9.16 6.96
CA THR A 106 0.83 8.49 7.37
C THR A 106 0.46 8.71 8.83
N ALA A 107 -0.82 8.57 9.17
CA ALA A 107 -1.28 8.58 10.55
C ALA A 107 -0.79 7.34 11.31
N LEU A 108 -0.41 7.54 12.58
CA LEU A 108 0.06 6.46 13.46
C LEU A 108 -1.08 5.80 14.27
N GLY A 109 -2.29 6.39 14.25
CA GLY A 109 -3.47 5.88 14.95
C GLY A 109 -3.64 6.37 16.39
N ASP A 110 -2.78 7.28 16.86
CA ASP A 110 -2.82 7.85 18.21
C ASP A 110 -2.83 9.39 18.22
N GLY A 111 -3.41 9.98 17.17
CA GLY A 111 -3.44 11.44 16.96
C GLY A 111 -2.12 12.02 16.45
N ARG A 112 -1.13 11.18 16.16
CA ARG A 112 0.13 11.59 15.51
C ARG A 112 0.21 11.10 14.07
N ALA A 113 1.08 11.75 13.29
CA ALA A 113 1.47 11.30 11.96
C ALA A 113 3.00 11.25 11.85
N LEU A 114 3.51 10.45 10.91
CA LEU A 114 4.92 10.35 10.59
C LEU A 114 5.15 10.73 9.12
N GLN A 115 5.93 11.77 8.86
CA GLN A 115 6.25 12.27 7.52
C GLN A 115 7.69 11.96 7.16
N LEU A 116 7.93 11.45 5.96
CA LEU A 116 9.26 11.17 5.42
C LEU A 116 9.93 12.42 4.84
N THR A 117 11.24 12.32 4.64
CA THR A 117 12.03 13.26 3.87
C THR A 117 12.75 12.54 2.74
N TRP A 118 13.02 13.23 1.63
CA TRP A 118 13.56 12.56 0.44
C TRP A 118 14.93 11.92 0.68
N LYS A 119 15.95 12.74 0.93
CA LYS A 119 17.36 12.30 1.06
C LYS A 119 17.96 12.51 2.44
N ALA A 120 17.24 13.17 3.34
CA ALA A 120 17.77 13.49 4.66
C ALA A 120 17.77 12.29 5.63
N GLY A 121 17.04 11.22 5.31
CA GLY A 121 16.93 10.04 6.18
C GLY A 121 16.23 10.34 7.50
N ARG A 122 15.32 11.32 7.51
CA ARG A 122 14.57 11.80 8.68
C ARG A 122 13.08 11.54 8.48
N ALA A 123 12.45 11.03 9.53
CA ALA A 123 11.02 10.82 9.63
C ALA A 123 10.48 11.68 10.78
N ILE A 124 9.69 12.69 10.47
CA ILE A 124 9.20 13.71 11.41
C ILE A 124 7.88 13.25 12.00
N VAL A 125 7.75 13.30 13.33
CA VAL A 125 6.52 12.92 14.02
C VAL A 125 5.75 14.19 14.37
N TRP A 126 4.57 14.34 13.78
CA TRP A 126 3.67 15.46 13.98
C TRP A 126 2.57 15.09 14.97
N ASN A 127 2.18 16.03 15.83
CA ASN A 127 0.91 16.00 16.53
C ASN A 127 -0.18 16.56 15.60
N LEU A 128 -1.19 15.77 15.23
CA LEU A 128 -2.25 16.23 14.31
C LEU A 128 -3.27 17.16 14.99
N ALA A 129 -3.21 17.34 16.31
CA ALA A 129 -4.05 18.29 17.02
C ALA A 129 -3.62 19.74 16.80
N ASP A 130 -2.34 20.00 16.53
CA ASP A 130 -1.79 21.36 16.41
C ASP A 130 -0.63 21.50 15.39
N LEU A 131 -0.28 20.42 14.69
CA LEU A 131 0.84 20.33 13.74
C LEU A 131 2.21 20.65 14.36
N THR A 132 2.38 20.43 15.66
CA THR A 132 3.70 20.55 16.29
C THR A 132 4.55 19.29 16.08
N VAL A 133 5.86 19.47 15.94
CA VAL A 133 6.80 18.35 15.90
C VAL A 133 7.00 17.81 17.32
N VAL A 134 6.68 16.54 17.52
CA VAL A 134 6.82 15.84 18.82
C VAL A 134 7.94 14.80 18.81
N GLY A 135 8.61 14.62 17.68
CA GLY A 135 9.76 13.73 17.60
C GLY A 135 10.34 13.62 16.19
N THR A 136 11.46 12.93 16.10
CA THR A 136 12.10 12.59 14.83
C THR A 136 12.70 11.20 14.94
N ARG A 137 12.55 10.41 13.88
CA ARG A 137 13.15 9.10 13.70
C ARG A 137 14.12 9.14 12.52
N THR A 138 15.03 8.17 12.45
CA THR A 138 16.03 8.08 11.38
C THR A 138 15.87 6.80 10.58
N TYR A 139 16.19 6.87 9.29
CA TYR A 139 16.27 5.71 8.42
C TYR A 139 17.38 5.89 7.38
N GLY A 140 17.86 4.79 6.83
CA GLY A 140 18.78 4.80 5.70
C GLY A 140 18.04 4.75 4.36
N GLY A 141 18.67 5.31 3.32
CA GLY A 141 18.11 5.39 1.97
C GLY A 141 17.19 6.60 1.78
N GLN A 142 16.45 6.60 0.67
CA GLN A 142 15.44 7.62 0.40
C GLN A 142 14.10 7.27 1.06
N GLY A 143 13.22 8.25 1.21
CA GLY A 143 11.80 8.03 1.54
C GLY A 143 10.93 8.70 0.49
N TRP A 144 9.89 8.01 -0.01
CA TRP A 144 8.96 8.52 -1.01
C TRP A 144 7.54 8.48 -0.43
N GLY A 145 6.79 7.39 -0.61
CA GLY A 145 5.49 7.19 0.04
C GLY A 145 5.56 6.43 1.36
N LEU A 146 4.52 6.58 2.17
CA LEU A 146 4.36 5.89 3.45
C LEU A 146 2.87 5.65 3.70
N CYS A 147 2.49 4.43 4.10
CA CYS A 147 1.15 4.16 4.61
C CYS A 147 1.16 3.19 5.78
N ARG A 148 0.11 3.22 6.60
CA ARG A 148 -0.08 2.32 7.74
C ARG A 148 -0.85 1.07 7.32
N LEU A 149 -0.16 -0.05 7.22
CA LEU A 149 -0.76 -1.32 6.78
C LEU A 149 -1.69 -1.91 7.84
N ASP A 150 -1.28 -1.84 9.10
CA ASP A 150 -2.01 -2.39 10.24
C ASP A 150 -1.60 -1.70 11.56
N GLY A 151 -1.99 -2.29 12.70
CA GLY A 151 -1.70 -1.77 14.03
C GLY A 151 -0.22 -1.77 14.45
N ALA A 152 0.65 -2.44 13.71
CA ALA A 152 2.07 -2.64 14.04
C ALA A 152 3.04 -2.33 12.89
N THR A 153 2.54 -2.21 11.66
CA THR A 153 3.36 -2.16 10.45
C THR A 153 3.07 -0.91 9.60
N LEU A 154 4.14 -0.23 9.22
CA LEU A 154 4.15 0.81 8.19
C LEU A 154 4.82 0.26 6.93
N VAL A 155 4.40 0.74 5.77
CA VAL A 155 5.00 0.40 4.48
C VAL A 155 5.58 1.67 3.88
N GLN A 156 6.87 1.63 3.52
CA GLN A 156 7.59 2.72 2.88
C GLN A 156 8.00 2.32 1.46
N SER A 157 7.79 3.22 0.49
CA SER A 157 8.46 3.18 -0.80
C SER A 157 9.66 4.15 -0.85
N ASP A 158 10.56 3.94 -1.81
CA ASP A 158 11.76 4.77 -1.98
C ASP A 158 12.11 5.08 -3.45
N GLY A 159 11.14 4.86 -4.35
CA GLY A 159 11.29 4.97 -5.80
C GLY A 159 11.86 3.72 -6.48
N SER A 160 12.32 2.72 -5.72
CA SER A 160 12.67 1.41 -6.28
C SER A 160 11.44 0.50 -6.43
N ALA A 161 11.66 -0.72 -6.90
CA ALA A 161 10.63 -1.76 -6.93
C ALA A 161 10.41 -2.45 -5.57
N THR A 162 11.04 -1.97 -4.49
CA THR A 162 10.96 -2.59 -3.17
C THR A 162 10.14 -1.75 -2.20
N LEU A 163 9.15 -2.37 -1.56
CA LEU A 163 8.51 -1.82 -0.37
C LEU A 163 9.25 -2.29 0.88
N THR A 164 9.57 -1.35 1.77
CA THR A 164 10.17 -1.64 3.08
C THR A 164 9.11 -1.63 4.16
N LEU A 165 8.91 -2.77 4.83
CA LEU A 165 8.03 -2.87 5.98
C LEU A 165 8.78 -2.42 7.23
N ARG A 166 8.14 -1.59 8.05
CA ARG A 166 8.73 -0.97 9.24
C ARG A 166 7.81 -1.12 10.42
N ASN A 167 8.41 -1.25 11.60
CA ASN A 167 7.68 -1.25 12.86
C ASN A 167 7.08 0.14 13.11
N LEU A 168 5.80 0.20 13.48
CA LEU A 168 5.04 1.43 13.66
C LEU A 168 5.61 2.33 14.76
N ASP A 169 6.12 1.77 15.86
CA ASP A 169 6.61 2.55 17.00
C ASP A 169 8.07 2.99 16.86
N SER A 170 8.94 2.09 16.40
CA SER A 170 10.39 2.33 16.34
C SER A 170 10.86 2.80 14.97
N PHE A 171 10.04 2.63 13.92
CA PHE A 171 10.39 2.83 12.51
C PHE A 171 11.55 1.97 11.98
N LYS A 172 11.99 0.99 12.78
CA LYS A 172 13.00 0.03 12.37
C LYS A 172 12.46 -0.82 11.24
N LYS A 173 13.32 -1.07 10.25
CA LYS A 173 13.04 -2.01 9.16
C LYS A 173 12.76 -3.40 9.73
N LEU A 174 11.64 -3.98 9.32
CA LEU A 174 11.25 -5.36 9.63
C LEU A 174 11.65 -6.29 8.49
N SER A 175 11.21 -5.98 7.28
CA SER A 175 11.44 -6.79 6.09
C SER A 175 11.37 -5.92 4.83
N ARG A 176 11.52 -6.56 3.68
CA ARG A 176 11.37 -5.95 2.36
C ARG A 176 10.60 -6.92 1.47
N VAL A 177 9.83 -6.36 0.56
CA VAL A 177 9.11 -7.10 -0.47
C VAL A 177 9.33 -6.42 -1.81
N GLU A 178 9.70 -7.19 -2.83
CA GLU A 178 9.81 -6.70 -4.20
C GLU A 178 8.43 -6.74 -4.86
N VAL A 179 8.01 -5.62 -5.43
CA VAL A 179 6.72 -5.49 -6.11
C VAL A 179 6.85 -5.97 -7.54
N THR A 180 5.98 -6.89 -7.94
CA THR A 180 6.00 -7.45 -9.28
C THR A 180 4.63 -7.43 -9.94
N LEU A 181 4.63 -7.08 -11.23
CA LEU A 181 3.48 -7.19 -12.13
C LEU A 181 3.84 -8.22 -13.20
N ASP A 182 3.06 -9.31 -13.28
CA ASP A 182 3.30 -10.41 -14.22
C ASP A 182 4.76 -10.94 -14.15
N GLY A 183 5.29 -11.04 -12.93
CA GLY A 183 6.65 -11.52 -12.64
C GLY A 183 7.77 -10.53 -12.94
N ARG A 184 7.45 -9.28 -13.34
CA ARG A 184 8.43 -8.22 -13.60
C ARG A 184 8.42 -7.17 -12.49
N PRO A 185 9.57 -6.70 -12.00
CA PRO A 185 9.61 -5.63 -11.01
C PRO A 185 8.89 -4.36 -11.48
N VAL A 186 8.13 -3.74 -10.60
CA VAL A 186 7.51 -2.42 -10.83
C VAL A 186 8.30 -1.40 -10.02
N ASP A 187 9.16 -0.63 -10.68
CA ASP A 187 9.92 0.45 -10.05
C ASP A 187 9.12 1.76 -9.97
N GLN A 188 9.76 2.81 -9.44
CA GLN A 188 9.17 4.14 -9.32
C GLN A 188 7.91 4.20 -8.44
N LEU A 189 7.79 3.27 -7.50
CA LEU A 189 6.75 3.30 -6.46
C LEU A 189 6.91 4.58 -5.64
N ASN A 190 5.87 5.39 -5.61
CA ASN A 190 5.89 6.72 -5.02
C ASN A 190 4.90 6.78 -3.86
N GLU A 191 3.96 7.72 -3.86
CA GLU A 191 2.97 7.86 -2.81
C GLU A 191 2.13 6.58 -2.62
N LEU A 192 1.80 6.30 -1.36
CA LEU A 192 1.18 5.05 -0.92
C LEU A 192 -0.09 5.33 -0.11
N GLU A 193 -1.09 4.47 -0.29
CA GLU A 193 -2.26 4.39 0.60
C GLU A 193 -2.56 2.94 0.97
N CYS A 194 -2.83 2.68 2.25
CA CYS A 194 -3.05 1.32 2.75
C CYS A 194 -4.54 1.10 3.06
N VAL A 195 -5.22 0.23 2.29
CA VAL A 195 -6.65 -0.05 2.45
C VAL A 195 -6.88 -1.54 2.60
N ASN A 196 -7.40 -1.97 3.75
CA ASN A 196 -7.77 -3.37 4.02
C ASN A 196 -6.65 -4.38 3.69
N GLY A 197 -5.41 -4.06 4.06
CA GLY A 197 -4.23 -4.91 3.80
C GLY A 197 -3.66 -4.81 2.38
N THR A 198 -4.28 -4.04 1.49
CA THR A 198 -3.75 -3.73 0.15
C THR A 198 -2.96 -2.42 0.20
N VAL A 199 -1.78 -2.41 -0.42
CA VAL A 199 -1.00 -1.18 -0.62
C VAL A 199 -1.29 -0.65 -2.01
N TRP A 200 -1.95 0.50 -2.11
CA TRP A 200 -2.09 1.25 -3.35
C TRP A 200 -0.87 2.14 -3.51
N ALA A 201 -0.25 2.13 -4.69
CA ALA A 201 0.95 2.91 -4.95
C ALA A 201 0.85 3.66 -6.27
N ASN A 202 1.10 4.97 -6.25
CA ASN A 202 1.40 5.70 -7.48
C ASN A 202 2.71 5.17 -8.09
N VAL A 203 2.76 5.08 -9.43
CA VAL A 203 3.99 4.82 -10.17
C VAL A 203 4.44 6.12 -10.83
N TRP A 204 5.51 6.74 -10.29
CA TRP A 204 5.97 8.07 -10.70
C TRP A 204 6.20 8.16 -12.21
N ARG A 205 5.95 9.35 -12.80
CA ARG A 205 6.01 9.62 -14.24
C ARG A 205 5.08 8.77 -15.11
N THR A 206 4.08 8.12 -14.51
CA THR A 206 2.99 7.46 -15.23
C THR A 206 1.66 7.86 -14.61
N ASP A 207 0.57 7.62 -15.34
CA ASP A 207 -0.79 7.78 -14.83
C ASP A 207 -1.33 6.48 -14.21
N ARG A 208 -0.44 5.63 -13.65
CA ARG A 208 -0.82 4.33 -13.10
C ARG A 208 -0.78 4.31 -11.58
N ILE A 209 -1.76 3.61 -11.02
CA ILE A 209 -1.76 3.18 -9.62
C ILE A 209 -1.79 1.66 -9.59
N VAL A 210 -0.99 1.04 -8.75
CA VAL A 210 -0.98 -0.43 -8.57
C VAL A 210 -1.49 -0.81 -7.20
N ALA A 211 -2.34 -1.84 -7.15
CA ALA A 211 -2.73 -2.51 -5.90
C ALA A 211 -1.76 -3.65 -5.64
N VAL A 212 -1.03 -3.60 -4.52
CA VAL A 212 -0.02 -4.57 -4.14
C VAL A 212 -0.51 -5.37 -2.95
N GLU A 213 -0.49 -6.70 -3.09
CA GLU A 213 -0.73 -7.63 -1.99
C GLU A 213 0.57 -7.85 -1.21
N VAL A 214 0.49 -7.65 0.12
CA VAL A 214 1.59 -7.91 1.06
C VAL A 214 1.20 -9.16 1.86
N PRO A 215 2.08 -10.17 2.02
CA PRO A 215 3.54 -10.09 1.89
C PRO A 215 4.12 -10.52 0.54
N SER A 216 3.33 -10.96 -0.44
CA SER A 216 3.87 -11.52 -1.69
C SER A 216 4.58 -10.49 -2.57
N GLY A 217 4.13 -9.23 -2.56
CA GLY A 217 4.57 -8.18 -3.47
C GLY A 217 3.88 -8.22 -4.83
N ARG A 218 2.94 -9.15 -5.04
CA ARG A 218 2.24 -9.28 -6.31
C ARG A 218 1.26 -8.13 -6.50
N VAL A 219 1.31 -7.52 -7.68
CA VAL A 219 0.29 -6.58 -8.13
C VAL A 219 -0.99 -7.36 -8.48
N THR A 220 -2.10 -7.00 -7.84
CA THR A 220 -3.42 -7.62 -8.04
C THR A 220 -4.33 -6.80 -8.93
N ALA A 221 -4.12 -5.48 -8.99
CA ALA A 221 -4.83 -4.59 -9.89
C ALA A 221 -3.93 -3.45 -10.38
N VAL A 222 -4.24 -2.95 -11.57
CA VAL A 222 -3.66 -1.72 -12.13
C VAL A 222 -4.79 -0.78 -12.50
N VAL A 223 -4.77 0.42 -11.94
CA VAL A 223 -5.66 1.52 -12.29
C VAL A 223 -4.97 2.37 -13.34
N ASP A 224 -5.63 2.59 -14.47
CA ASP A 224 -5.25 3.59 -15.47
C ASP A 224 -6.00 4.89 -15.18
N ALA A 225 -5.28 5.93 -14.76
CA ALA A 225 -5.83 7.24 -14.41
C ALA A 225 -5.50 8.32 -15.45
N SER A 226 -5.08 7.92 -16.66
CA SER A 226 -4.66 8.85 -17.72
C SER A 226 -5.75 9.84 -18.15
N ASP A 227 -7.01 9.43 -18.06
CA ASP A 227 -8.17 10.24 -18.44
C ASP A 227 -8.66 11.21 -17.34
N LEU A 228 -8.07 11.21 -16.13
CA LEU A 228 -8.51 12.11 -15.05
C LEU A 228 -8.33 13.59 -15.42
N VAL A 229 -7.20 13.93 -16.05
CA VAL A 229 -6.88 15.31 -16.44
C VAL A 229 -6.74 15.38 -17.95
N ALA A 230 -7.80 15.83 -18.62
CA ALA A 230 -7.87 15.91 -20.07
C ALA A 230 -6.95 16.99 -20.68
N ASP A 231 -6.84 18.16 -20.03
CA ASP A 231 -5.97 19.25 -20.47
C ASP A 231 -4.74 19.38 -19.55
N ARG A 232 -3.58 19.06 -20.12
CA ARG A 232 -2.26 19.14 -19.47
C ARG A 232 -1.35 20.18 -20.11
N SER A 233 -1.88 21.06 -20.96
CA SER A 233 -1.09 22.04 -21.73
C SER A 233 -0.29 23.00 -20.84
N GLY A 234 -0.74 23.24 -19.60
CA GLY A 234 -0.05 24.06 -18.60
C GLY A 234 0.87 23.29 -17.64
N PHE A 235 0.95 21.96 -17.73
CA PHE A 235 1.65 21.14 -16.75
C PHE A 235 3.15 21.07 -17.05
N GLY A 236 3.96 21.30 -16.02
CA GLY A 236 5.39 21.01 -16.03
C GLY A 236 5.67 19.50 -16.04
N SER A 237 6.93 19.13 -16.30
CA SER A 237 7.33 17.71 -16.39
C SER A 237 7.18 16.92 -15.09
N ASP A 238 7.10 17.61 -13.94
CA ASP A 238 6.92 17.00 -12.62
C ASP A 238 5.49 17.18 -12.08
N ASP A 239 4.56 17.70 -12.88
CA ASP A 239 3.15 17.94 -12.50
C ASP A 239 2.31 16.67 -12.74
N VAL A 240 2.73 15.60 -12.07
CA VAL A 240 2.27 14.23 -12.31
C VAL A 240 1.29 13.77 -11.25
N LEU A 241 0.52 12.73 -11.58
CA LEU A 241 -0.31 11.98 -10.63
C LEU A 241 0.52 11.56 -9.41
N ASN A 242 0.10 11.99 -8.22
CA ASN A 242 0.71 11.66 -6.94
C ASN A 242 -0.18 12.11 -5.78
N GLY A 243 -0.50 11.22 -4.85
CA GLY A 243 -1.41 11.48 -3.74
C GLY A 243 -2.67 10.63 -3.86
N ILE A 244 -2.81 9.68 -2.94
CA ILE A 244 -3.93 8.75 -2.85
C ILE A 244 -4.40 8.78 -1.40
N ALA A 245 -5.67 9.08 -1.17
CA ALA A 245 -6.28 8.88 0.15
C ALA A 245 -7.56 8.05 0.01
N HIS A 246 -7.92 7.33 1.05
CA HIS A 246 -9.16 6.56 1.09
C HIS A 246 -10.14 7.14 2.11
N ASP A 247 -11.40 7.28 1.68
CA ASP A 247 -12.53 7.62 2.52
C ASP A 247 -13.26 6.32 2.91
N PRO A 248 -13.05 5.78 4.12
CA PRO A 248 -13.66 4.52 4.53
C PRO A 248 -15.16 4.61 4.78
N GLU A 249 -15.70 5.81 5.04
CA GLU A 249 -17.15 6.00 5.25
C GLU A 249 -17.89 5.93 3.91
N ALA A 250 -17.34 6.57 2.88
CA ALA A 250 -17.93 6.58 1.55
C ALA A 250 -17.49 5.39 0.66
N GLY A 251 -16.42 4.68 1.02
CA GLY A 251 -15.80 3.65 0.19
C GLY A 251 -15.22 4.21 -1.10
N ARG A 252 -14.61 5.40 -1.04
CA ARG A 252 -14.09 6.14 -2.21
C ARG A 252 -12.61 6.44 -2.04
N PHE A 253 -11.95 6.68 -3.16
CA PHE A 253 -10.59 7.21 -3.17
C PHE A 253 -10.60 8.70 -3.52
N LEU A 254 -9.61 9.40 -3.00
CA LEU A 254 -9.25 10.77 -3.33
C LEU A 254 -7.93 10.71 -4.09
N LEU A 255 -7.89 11.28 -5.29
CA LEU A 255 -6.71 11.32 -6.14
C LEU A 255 -6.39 12.75 -6.54
N THR A 256 -5.12 13.11 -6.50
CA THR A 256 -4.62 14.39 -7.05
C THR A 256 -3.23 14.19 -7.66
N GLY A 257 -2.54 15.29 -7.92
CA GLY A 257 -1.18 15.29 -8.39
C GLY A 257 -0.42 16.52 -7.96
N LYS A 258 0.88 16.48 -8.22
CA LYS A 258 1.77 17.61 -8.00
C LYS A 258 1.31 18.76 -8.88
N ARG A 259 0.96 19.88 -8.26
CA ARG A 259 0.46 21.10 -8.89
C ARG A 259 -0.82 20.91 -9.71
N TRP A 260 -1.58 19.85 -9.43
CA TRP A 260 -2.89 19.69 -10.04
C TRP A 260 -3.87 20.69 -9.41
N PRO A 261 -4.68 21.42 -10.20
CA PRO A 261 -5.67 22.35 -9.67
C PRO A 261 -6.93 21.66 -9.11
N VAL A 262 -6.93 20.32 -9.08
CA VAL A 262 -8.11 19.50 -8.80
C VAL A 262 -7.76 18.29 -7.93
N LEU A 263 -8.64 17.99 -6.99
CA LEU A 263 -8.73 16.74 -6.24
C LEU A 263 -9.97 15.98 -6.74
N PHE A 264 -9.78 14.74 -7.15
CA PHE A 264 -10.86 13.87 -7.63
C PHE A 264 -11.32 12.93 -6.53
N GLU A 265 -12.62 12.86 -6.30
CA GLU A 265 -13.23 11.70 -5.65
C GLU A 265 -13.58 10.66 -6.70
N VAL A 266 -13.12 9.44 -6.51
CA VAL A 266 -13.27 8.37 -7.49
C VAL A 266 -13.67 7.07 -6.82
N VAL A 267 -14.26 6.19 -7.63
CA VAL A 267 -14.31 4.76 -7.34
C VAL A 267 -13.59 4.02 -8.46
N PHE A 268 -12.86 2.95 -8.12
CA PHE A 268 -12.20 2.13 -9.13
C PHE A 268 -13.18 1.10 -9.67
N GLU A 269 -13.32 1.05 -11.00
CA GLU A 269 -14.19 0.10 -11.68
C GLU A 269 -13.44 -0.62 -12.82
N PRO A 270 -13.84 -1.85 -13.18
CA PRO A 270 -13.23 -2.55 -14.31
C PRO A 270 -13.32 -1.75 -15.60
N ILE A 271 -12.28 -1.82 -16.44
CA ILE A 271 -12.34 -1.25 -17.79
C ILE A 271 -13.53 -1.89 -18.53
N PRO A 272 -14.45 -1.09 -19.11
CA PRO A 272 -15.54 -1.62 -19.92
C PRO A 272 -14.99 -2.47 -21.07
N ILE A 273 -15.47 -3.70 -21.20
CA ILE A 273 -15.13 -4.54 -22.35
C ILE A 273 -15.91 -3.96 -23.53
N SER A 274 -15.21 -3.34 -24.48
CA SER A 274 -15.75 -2.86 -25.75
C SER A 274 -16.08 -3.99 -26.71
#